data_AF-A0A4Y2X294-F1
#
_entry.id   AF-A0A4Y2X294-F1
#
_cell.length_a   1.000
_cell.length_b   1.000
_cell.length_c   1.000
_cell.angle_alpha   90.00
_cell.angle_beta   90.00
_cell.angle_gamma   90.00
#
_symmetry.space_group_name_H-M   'P 1'
#
loop_
_entity.id
_entity.type
_entity.pdbx_description
1 polymer ?
#
loop_
_entity_poly.entity_id
_entity_poly.type
_entity_poly.pdbx_seq_one_letter_code
_entity_poly.pdbx_strand_id
1 'polypeptide(L)'
;MALAPINFNIQSMQLADITESMVSTADITEAIQNVVNCLINASNNTIPKCSPRLRKFRRPWWNEACRDSRREEKKRWNIFRRYPTTENHVAFKRAKALARRIRRRSQRES
;
A
#
# COMPACT_ATOMS: atom_id res chain seq x y z
N MET A 1 9.34 -19.37 8.92
CA MET A 1 9.65 -18.22 8.05
C MET A 1 9.80 -17.01 8.95
N ALA A 2 11.04 -16.65 9.26
CA ALA A 2 11.40 -15.67 10.28
C ALA A 2 10.82 -14.29 9.93
N LEU A 3 10.11 -13.68 10.89
CA LEU A 3 9.79 -12.26 10.81
C LEU A 3 11.07 -11.51 11.15
N ALA A 4 11.73 -10.96 10.13
CA ALA A 4 12.85 -10.06 10.35
C ALA A 4 12.37 -8.89 11.23
N PRO A 5 13.10 -8.50 12.29
CA PRO A 5 12.73 -7.36 13.09
C PRO A 5 12.73 -6.13 12.19
N ILE A 6 11.59 -5.44 12.14
CA ILE A 6 11.47 -4.13 11.52
C ILE A 6 12.37 -3.21 12.34
N ASN A 7 13.54 -2.92 11.78
CA ASN A 7 14.48 -1.97 12.35
C ASN A 7 13.82 -0.58 12.21
N PHE A 8 12.99 -0.24 13.18
CA PHE A 8 12.56 1.14 13.39
C PHE A 8 13.84 1.90 13.70
N ASN A 9 14.47 2.45 12.66
CA ASN A 9 15.47 3.48 12.82
C ASN A 9 14.74 4.71 13.36
N ILE A 10 14.44 4.67 14.66
CA ILE A 10 14.12 5.84 15.44
C ILE A 10 15.45 6.57 15.48
N GLN A 11 15.70 7.42 14.48
CA GLN A 11 16.75 8.41 14.57
C GLN A 11 16.52 9.09 15.92
N SER A 12 17.52 8.98 16.79
CA SER A 12 17.52 9.61 18.10
C SER A 12 17.05 11.05 17.93
N MET A 13 16.06 11.47 18.73
CA MET A 13 15.65 12.87 18.80
C MET A 13 16.84 13.69 19.30
N GLN A 14 17.69 14.16 18.39
CA GLN A 14 18.65 15.22 18.67
C GLN A 14 17.81 16.49 18.80
N LEU A 15 17.70 16.99 20.03
CA LEU A 15 17.08 18.28 20.31
C LEU A 15 17.92 19.36 19.61
N ALA A 16 17.25 20.20 18.83
CA ALA A 16 17.90 21.37 18.24
C ALA A 16 17.91 22.48 19.29
N ASP A 17 19.06 22.68 19.93
CA ASP A 17 19.25 23.75 20.90
C ASP A 17 19.76 25.02 20.23
N ILE A 18 19.20 26.16 20.62
CA ILE A 18 19.71 27.48 20.22
C ILE A 18 20.81 27.84 21.21
N THR A 19 22.06 27.92 20.76
CA THR A 19 23.20 28.29 21.60
C THR A 19 23.40 29.80 21.63
N GLU A 20 23.98 30.31 22.72
CA GLU A 20 24.30 31.73 22.88
C GLU A 20 25.17 32.25 21.72
N SER A 21 26.13 31.43 21.26
CA SER A 21 27.00 31.73 20.11
C SER A 21 26.27 31.98 18.80
N MET A 22 25.04 31.46 18.62
CA MET A 22 24.23 31.69 17.42
C MET A 22 23.55 33.07 17.43
N VAL A 23 23.42 33.67 18.62
CA VAL A 23 22.74 34.96 18.85
C VAL A 23 23.74 36.08 19.08
N SER A 24 24.95 35.76 19.56
CA SER A 24 26.04 36.72 19.81
C SER A 24 26.84 37.12 18.56
N THR A 25 26.24 37.13 17.36
CA THR A 25 26.91 37.63 16.15
C THR A 25 26.91 39.16 16.11
N ALA A 26 27.94 39.75 15.50
CA ALA A 26 28.06 41.21 15.40
C ALA A 26 26.97 41.84 14.51
N ASP A 27 26.44 41.06 13.56
CA ASP A 27 25.33 41.44 12.72
C ASP A 27 24.02 40.78 13.18
N ILE A 28 22.97 41.61 13.32
CA ILE A 28 21.64 41.18 13.76
C ILE A 28 20.95 40.34 12.68
N THR A 29 21.17 40.65 11.39
CA THR A 29 20.59 39.87 10.30
C THR A 29 21.17 38.46 10.25
N GLU A 30 22.45 38.30 10.54
CA GLU A 30 23.11 36.99 10.68
C GLU A 30 22.53 36.18 11.85
N ALA A 31 22.33 36.79 13.02
CA ALA A 31 21.74 36.13 14.19
C ALA A 31 20.33 35.59 13.88
N ILE A 32 19.50 36.40 13.23
CA ILE A 32 18.14 36.00 12.83
C ILE A 32 18.18 34.82 11.86
N GLN A 33 19.07 34.86 10.86
CA GLN A 33 19.17 33.80 9.87
C GLN A 33 19.60 32.47 10.51
N ASN A 34 20.51 32.51 11.49
CA ASN A 34 20.97 31.34 12.22
C ASN A 34 19.83 30.67 13.01
N VAL A 35 19.00 31.46 13.69
CA VAL A 35 17.83 30.96 14.42
C VAL A 35 16.78 30.37 13.47
N VAL A 36 16.48 31.07 12.36
CA VAL A 36 15.53 30.59 11.36
C VAL A 36 15.98 29.26 10.75
N ASN A 37 17.26 29.13 10.40
CA ASN A 37 17.83 27.90 9.87
C ASN A 37 17.71 26.75 10.86
N CYS A 38 17.95 27.00 12.15
CA CYS A 38 17.81 25.99 13.20
C CYS A 38 16.37 25.46 13.30
N LEU A 39 15.38 26.36 13.31
CA LEU A 39 13.96 25.99 13.35
C LEU A 39 13.54 25.19 12.11
N ILE A 40 13.99 25.60 10.91
CA ILE A 40 13.72 24.88 9.67
C ILE A 40 14.33 23.48 9.70
N ASN A 41 15.57 23.35 10.17
CA ASN A 41 16.27 22.07 10.27
C ASN A 41 15.60 21.15 11.29
N ALA A 42 15.24 21.66 12.47
CA ALA A 42 14.52 20.92 13.50
C ALA A 42 13.17 20.42 12.99
N SER A 43 12.42 21.28 12.29
CA SER A 43 11.14 20.95 11.69
C SER A 43 11.27 19.86 10.63
N ASN A 44 12.24 19.99 9.71
CA ASN A 44 12.50 18.98 8.67
C ASN A 44 12.89 17.61 9.24
N ASN A 45 13.59 17.59 10.38
CA ASN A 45 14.01 16.35 11.04
C ASN A 45 12.90 15.71 11.89
N THR A 46 12.03 16.53 12.49
CA THR A 46 11.00 16.06 13.42
C THR A 46 9.68 15.75 12.72
N ILE A 47 9.32 16.52 11.68
CA ILE A 47 8.06 16.37 10.95
C ILE A 47 8.32 15.55 9.68
N PRO A 48 7.94 14.26 9.64
CA PRO A 48 8.11 13.46 8.45
C PRO A 48 7.22 13.99 7.31
N LYS A 49 7.81 14.32 6.17
CA LYS A 49 7.09 14.82 4.97
C LYS A 49 6.14 13.80 4.36
N CYS A 50 6.40 12.51 4.63
CA CYS A 50 5.59 11.39 4.15
C CYS A 50 5.33 10.42 5.30
N SER A 51 4.17 9.76 5.27
CA SER A 51 3.92 8.65 6.19
C SER A 51 4.94 7.53 5.95
N PRO A 52 5.65 7.03 6.97
CA PRO A 52 6.58 5.91 6.82
C PRO A 52 5.85 4.60 6.47
N ARG A 53 4.53 4.57 6.65
CA ARG A 53 3.68 3.43 6.26
C ARG A 53 3.08 3.71 4.89
N LEU A 54 3.87 3.53 3.83
CA LEU A 54 3.31 3.35 2.50
C LEU A 54 2.36 2.15 2.57
N ARG A 55 1.06 2.37 2.38
CA ARG A 55 0.12 1.25 2.20
C ARG A 55 0.65 0.46 1.02
N LYS A 56 0.91 -0.84 1.19
CA LYS A 56 1.21 -1.73 0.07
C LYS A 56 0.11 -1.52 -0.97
N PHE A 57 0.44 -0.93 -2.10
CA PHE A 57 -0.47 -0.86 -3.23
C PHE A 57 -0.85 -2.31 -3.55
N ARG A 58 -2.13 -2.65 -3.34
CA ARG A 58 -2.62 -3.98 -3.69
C ARG A 58 -2.45 -4.09 -5.20
N ARG A 59 -1.57 -4.99 -5.65
CA ARG A 59 -1.41 -5.22 -7.09
C ARG A 59 -2.79 -5.60 -7.66
N PRO A 60 -3.15 -5.11 -8.85
CA PRO A 60 -4.43 -5.46 -9.43
C PRO A 60 -4.50 -6.97 -9.69
N TRP A 61 -5.35 -7.66 -8.95
CA TRP A 61 -5.57 -9.11 -9.10
C TRP A 61 -6.41 -9.46 -10.34
N TRP A 62 -6.90 -8.45 -11.08
CA TRP A 62 -7.64 -8.68 -12.31
C TRP A 62 -6.67 -9.10 -13.41
N ASN A 63 -6.91 -10.26 -14.00
CA ASN A 63 -6.13 -10.82 -15.11
C ASN A 63 -7.07 -11.44 -16.14
N GLU A 64 -6.54 -11.77 -17.32
CA GLU A 64 -7.37 -12.31 -18.42
C GLU A 64 -8.03 -13.63 -18.02
N ALA A 65 -7.33 -14.48 -17.26
CA ALA A 65 -7.89 -15.71 -16.70
C ALA A 65 -9.13 -15.47 -15.81
N CYS A 66 -9.14 -14.41 -14.99
CA CYS A 66 -10.31 -14.01 -14.20
C CYS A 66 -11.47 -13.55 -15.11
N ARG A 67 -11.17 -12.88 -16.23
CA ARG A 67 -12.19 -12.44 -17.20
C ARG A 67 -12.82 -13.62 -17.91
N ASP A 68 -12.00 -14.52 -18.45
CA ASP A 68 -12.46 -15.69 -19.21
C ASP A 68 -13.25 -16.66 -18.36
N SER A 69 -12.76 -16.98 -17.16
CA SER A 69 -13.47 -17.88 -16.24
C SER A 69 -14.83 -17.33 -15.82
N ARG A 70 -14.95 -16.01 -15.65
CA ARG A 70 -16.21 -15.34 -15.34
C ARG A 70 -17.16 -15.31 -16.55
N ARG A 71 -16.62 -15.18 -17.77
CA ARG A 71 -17.40 -15.30 -19.02
C ARG A 71 -17.98 -16.70 -19.16
N GLU A 72 -17.18 -17.74 -18.91
CA GLU A 72 -17.63 -19.13 -19.00
C GLU A 72 -18.63 -19.50 -17.90
N GLU A 73 -18.43 -19.04 -16.66
CA GLU A 73 -19.43 -19.17 -15.59
C GLU A 73 -20.78 -18.58 -16.02
N LYS A 74 -20.77 -17.36 -16.58
CA LYS A 74 -21.98 -16.68 -17.07
C LYS A 74 -22.62 -17.42 -18.24
N LYS A 75 -21.83 -17.97 -19.16
CA LYS A 75 -22.32 -18.79 -20.28
C LYS A 75 -23.05 -20.03 -19.77
N ARG A 76 -22.44 -20.79 -18.85
CA ARG A 76 -23.05 -22.00 -18.27
C ARG A 76 -24.28 -21.67 -17.42
N TRP A 77 -24.26 -20.56 -16.69
CA TRP A 77 -25.45 -20.05 -15.99
C TRP A 77 -26.60 -19.77 -16.95
N ASN A 78 -26.32 -19.08 -18.06
CA ASN A 78 -27.35 -18.76 -19.05
C ASN A 78 -27.95 -20.01 -19.70
N ILE A 79 -27.14 -21.03 -19.99
CA ILE A 79 -27.61 -22.31 -20.52
C ILE A 79 -28.49 -23.02 -19.49
N PHE A 80 -28.01 -23.18 -18.25
CA PHE A 80 -28.78 -23.81 -17.18
C PHE A 80 -30.09 -23.07 -16.88
N ARG A 81 -30.06 -21.73 -16.86
CA ARG A 81 -31.26 -20.91 -16.63
C ARG A 81 -32.32 -21.10 -17.71
N ARG A 82 -31.92 -21.33 -18.97
CA ARG A 82 -32.85 -21.61 -20.09
C ARG A 82 -33.31 -23.06 -20.10
N TYR A 83 -32.41 -23.98 -19.75
CA TYR A 83 -32.63 -25.42 -19.80
C TYR A 83 -32.13 -26.06 -18.50
N PRO A 84 -32.99 -26.15 -17.47
CA PRO A 84 -32.59 -26.58 -16.12
C PRO A 84 -32.46 -28.11 -16.02
N THR A 85 -31.56 -28.68 -16.81
CA THR A 85 -31.20 -30.10 -16.76
C THR A 85 -30.11 -30.36 -15.74
N THR A 86 -30.01 -31.59 -15.24
CA THR A 86 -28.99 -32.00 -14.27
C THR A 86 -27.58 -31.81 -14.82
N GLU A 87 -27.35 -32.13 -16.09
CA GLU A 87 -26.06 -31.92 -16.75
C GLU A 87 -25.67 -30.43 -16.78
N ASN A 88 -26.61 -29.56 -17.16
CA ASN A 88 -26.38 -28.12 -17.19
C ASN A 88 -26.11 -27.56 -15.78
N HIS A 89 -26.79 -28.07 -14.77
CA HIS A 89 -26.55 -27.71 -13.37
C HIS A 89 -25.13 -28.09 -12.93
N VAL A 90 -24.69 -29.31 -13.23
CA VAL A 90 -23.34 -29.80 -12.92
C VAL A 90 -22.29 -28.98 -13.67
N ALA A 91 -22.49 -28.70 -14.96
CA ALA A 91 -21.58 -27.88 -15.76
C ALA A 91 -21.45 -26.46 -15.20
N PHE A 92 -22.56 -25.84 -14.80
CA PHE A 92 -22.54 -24.53 -14.13
C PHE A 92 -21.79 -24.58 -12.79
N LYS A 93 -22.04 -25.58 -11.95
CA LYS A 93 -21.34 -25.73 -10.66
C LYS A 93 -19.83 -25.90 -10.84
N ARG A 94 -19.39 -26.68 -11.83
CA ARG A 94 -17.98 -26.84 -12.21
C ARG A 94 -17.36 -25.50 -12.64
N ALA A 95 -18.00 -24.77 -13.55
CA ALA A 95 -17.52 -23.47 -14.02
C ALA A 95 -17.45 -22.43 -12.88
N LYS A 96 -18.46 -22.41 -12.00
CA LYS A 96 -18.49 -21.55 -10.81
C LYS A 96 -17.38 -21.86 -9.82
N ALA A 97 -17.09 -23.14 -9.59
CA ALA A 97 -15.96 -23.55 -8.74
C ALA A 97 -14.61 -23.13 -9.34
N LEU A 98 -14.45 -23.28 -10.67
CA LEU A 98 -13.23 -22.88 -11.37
C LEU A 98 -13.00 -21.37 -11.31
N ALA A 99 -14.01 -20.55 -11.60
CA ALA A 99 -13.92 -19.09 -11.53
C ALA A 99 -13.52 -18.62 -10.12
N ARG A 100 -14.07 -19.24 -9.08
CA ARG A 100 -13.68 -18.98 -7.68
C ARG A 100 -12.22 -19.33 -7.40
N ARG A 101 -11.76 -20.48 -7.90
CA ARG A 101 -10.36 -20.93 -7.74
C ARG A 101 -9.39 -19.96 -8.40
N ILE A 102 -9.66 -19.56 -9.64
CA ILE A 102 -8.82 -18.62 -10.40
C ILE A 102 -8.76 -17.28 -9.68
N ARG A 103 -9.90 -16.71 -9.27
CA ARG A 103 -9.93 -15.45 -8.52
C ARG A 103 -9.08 -15.50 -7.25
N ARG A 104 -9.22 -16.58 -6.45
CA ARG A 104 -8.45 -16.76 -5.21
C ARG A 104 -6.95 -16.95 -5.48
N ARG A 105 -6.58 -17.56 -6.60
CA ARG A 105 -5.18 -17.69 -7.02
C ARG A 105 -4.61 -16.32 -7.40
N SER A 106 -5.28 -15.57 -8.28
CA SER A 106 -4.84 -14.24 -8.69
C SER A 106 -4.71 -13.27 -7.51
N GLN A 107 -5.60 -13.37 -6.51
CA GLN A 107 -5.53 -12.58 -5.28
C GLN A 107 -4.35 -12.94 -4.36
N ARG A 108 -3.81 -14.16 -4.45
CA ARG A 108 -2.63 -14.58 -3.68
C ARG A 108 -1.32 -14.25 -4.39
N GLU A 109 -1.35 -14.20 -5.71
CA GLU A 109 -0.17 -13.96 -6.56
C GLU A 109 0.08 -12.46 -6.83
N SER A 110 -0.89 -11.58 -6.52
CA SER A 110 -0.78 -10.11 -6.54
C SER A 110 -0.36 -9.56 -5.18
#